data_AF-A0A093YAG5-F1
#
_entry.id   AF-A0A093YAG5-F1
#
_cell.length_a   1.000
_cell.length_b   1.000
_cell.length_c   1.000
_cell.angle_alpha   90.00
_cell.angle_beta   90.00
_cell.angle_gamma   90.00
#
_symmetry.space_group_name_H-M   'P 1'
#
loop_
_entity.id
_entity.type
_entity.pdbx_description
1 polymer ?
#
loop_
_entity_poly.entity_id
_entity_poly.type
_entity_poly.pdbx_seq_one_letter_code
_entity_poly.pdbx_strand_id
1 'polypeptide(L)'
;MDSPSPSTACSDTPDTPNMSDDGEPSIFEDIDGTISKINAVIAVINDKSNIPRNFKMLTRQLYLISKIFENTETYIERANETTKTDLALTIKKWKYKAMDLYDLFVPEDCYSQLDKSIQVIKWFLDNLKGIVTKFPETTTSRSKEALAKAIKEWPP
;
A
#
# COMPACT_ATOMS: atom_id res chain seq x y z
N MET A 1 -14.35 57.53 -40.94
CA MET A 1 -14.58 56.98 -39.59
C MET A 1 -13.86 55.65 -39.51
N ASP A 2 -13.35 55.34 -38.31
CA ASP A 2 -12.76 54.07 -37.86
C ASP A 2 -11.29 53.76 -38.22
N SER A 3 -10.41 54.34 -37.38
CA SER A 3 -9.50 53.68 -36.41
C SER A 3 -8.62 52.45 -36.77
N PRO A 4 -7.48 52.29 -36.06
CA PRO A 4 -6.23 51.73 -36.57
C PRO A 4 -6.05 50.25 -36.20
N SER A 5 -4.98 49.61 -36.69
CA SER A 5 -4.48 48.38 -36.07
C SER A 5 -2.95 48.32 -36.04
N PRO A 6 -2.38 47.70 -35.00
CA PRO A 6 -1.12 48.10 -34.40
C PRO A 6 0.02 47.14 -34.74
N SER A 7 1.24 47.65 -34.55
CA SER A 7 2.45 46.86 -34.45
C SER A 7 2.34 45.75 -33.40
N THR A 8 2.86 44.58 -33.71
CA THR A 8 3.36 43.67 -32.67
C THR A 8 4.70 43.10 -33.12
N ALA A 9 5.74 43.56 -32.42
CA ALA A 9 7.05 42.94 -32.43
C ALA A 9 6.93 41.49 -31.95
N CYS A 10 7.71 40.60 -32.58
CA CYS A 10 7.91 39.25 -32.12
C CYS A 10 8.59 39.28 -30.74
N SER A 11 7.80 39.09 -29.68
CA SER A 11 8.35 38.74 -28.37
C SER A 11 8.60 37.24 -28.37
N ASP A 12 9.86 36.87 -28.59
CA ASP A 12 10.36 35.53 -28.29
C ASP A 12 10.49 35.39 -26.76
N THR A 13 9.43 34.94 -26.10
CA THR A 13 9.56 34.29 -24.80
C THR A 13 9.68 32.79 -25.07
N PRO A 14 10.76 32.11 -24.70
CA PRO A 14 10.80 30.66 -24.73
C PRO A 14 9.73 30.16 -23.76
N ASP A 15 8.72 29.49 -24.29
CA ASP A 15 7.84 28.63 -23.50
C ASP A 15 8.76 27.63 -22.78
N THR A 16 8.99 27.88 -21.49
CA THR A 16 9.53 26.86 -20.60
C THR A 16 8.63 25.64 -20.78
N PRO A 17 9.16 24.48 -21.20
CA PRO A 17 8.36 23.28 -21.21
C PRO A 17 7.93 23.09 -19.76
N ASN A 18 6.62 23.20 -19.53
CA ASN A 18 6.02 22.70 -18.31
C ASN A 18 6.38 21.23 -18.28
N MET A 19 7.48 20.90 -17.60
CA MET A 19 7.85 19.52 -17.37
C MET A 19 6.66 18.94 -16.65
N SER A 20 5.96 18.09 -17.39
CA SER A 20 4.99 17.14 -16.93
C SER A 20 5.35 16.78 -15.50
N ASP A 21 4.47 17.16 -14.57
CA ASP A 21 4.43 16.57 -13.25
C ASP A 21 4.15 15.09 -13.51
N ASP A 22 5.22 14.34 -13.76
CA ASP A 22 5.21 12.89 -13.86
C ASP A 22 4.95 12.41 -12.44
N GLY A 23 3.66 12.54 -12.07
CA GLY A 23 3.18 12.67 -10.70
C GLY A 23 3.81 11.61 -9.84
N GLU A 24 4.54 12.06 -8.82
CA GLU A 24 5.01 11.15 -7.80
C GLU A 24 3.78 10.40 -7.28
N PRO A 25 3.74 9.05 -7.35
CA PRO A 25 2.54 8.30 -7.01
C PRO A 25 2.12 8.70 -5.61
N SER A 26 0.85 9.10 -5.49
CA SER A 26 0.32 9.59 -4.22
C SER A 26 0.45 8.49 -3.17
N ILE A 27 0.93 8.83 -1.98
CA ILE A 27 1.00 7.92 -0.83
C ILE A 27 -0.35 7.22 -0.58
N PHE A 28 -1.46 7.91 -0.87
CA PHE A 28 -2.82 7.36 -0.79
C PHE A 28 -3.05 6.27 -1.84
N GLU A 29 -2.68 6.51 -3.10
CA GLU A 29 -2.78 5.50 -4.16
C GLU A 29 -1.95 4.25 -3.86
N ASP A 30 -0.78 4.41 -3.22
CA ASP A 30 0.04 3.28 -2.84
C ASP A 30 -0.57 2.49 -1.67
N ILE A 31 -1.24 3.16 -0.72
CA ILE A 31 -2.00 2.49 0.35
C ILE A 31 -3.20 1.76 -0.24
N ASP A 32 -4.02 2.43 -1.03
CA ASP A 32 -5.20 1.88 -1.69
C ASP A 32 -4.86 0.67 -2.54
N GLY A 33 -3.80 0.79 -3.33
CA GLY A 33 -3.27 -0.32 -4.13
C GLY A 33 -2.87 -1.51 -3.25
N THR A 34 -2.22 -1.25 -2.12
CA THR A 34 -1.82 -2.29 -1.17
C THR A 34 -3.04 -2.98 -0.53
N ILE A 35 -4.01 -2.21 -0.03
CA ILE A 35 -5.25 -2.72 0.56
C ILE A 35 -6.02 -3.56 -0.46
N SER A 36 -6.19 -3.04 -1.68
CA SER A 36 -6.92 -3.71 -2.76
C SER A 36 -6.32 -5.08 -3.08
N LYS A 37 -4.98 -5.18 -3.19
CA LYS A 37 -4.30 -6.44 -3.47
C LYS A 37 -4.45 -7.44 -2.33
N ILE A 38 -4.32 -7.00 -1.08
CA ILE A 38 -4.51 -7.86 0.09
C ILE A 38 -5.95 -8.37 0.18
N ASN A 39 -6.94 -7.50 -0.05
CA ASN A 39 -8.36 -7.87 -0.04
C ASN A 39 -8.71 -8.84 -1.17
N ALA A 40 -8.12 -8.70 -2.35
CA ALA A 40 -8.29 -9.67 -3.43
C ALA A 40 -7.77 -11.07 -3.03
N VAL A 41 -6.61 -11.14 -2.36
CA VAL A 41 -6.07 -12.40 -1.84
C VAL A 41 -7.00 -13.02 -0.80
N ILE A 42 -7.52 -12.21 0.13
CA ILE A 42 -8.50 -12.65 1.13
C ILE A 42 -9.76 -13.22 0.46
N ALA A 43 -10.31 -12.52 -0.54
CA ALA A 43 -11.49 -12.97 -1.28
C ALA A 43 -11.24 -14.33 -1.93
N VAL A 44 -10.11 -14.50 -2.62
CA VAL A 44 -9.72 -15.78 -3.21
C VAL A 44 -9.61 -16.89 -2.16
N ILE A 45 -9.01 -16.63 -1.00
CA ILE A 45 -8.89 -17.63 0.07
C ILE A 45 -10.26 -18.06 0.62
N ASN A 46 -11.20 -17.11 0.71
CA ASN A 46 -12.54 -17.37 1.24
C ASN A 46 -13.45 -18.07 0.21
N ASP A 47 -13.39 -17.67 -1.06
CA ASP A 47 -14.30 -18.13 -2.11
C ASP A 47 -13.93 -19.52 -2.65
N LYS A 48 -12.63 -19.87 -2.67
CA LYS A 48 -12.20 -21.17 -3.20
C LYS A 48 -12.39 -22.30 -2.18
N SER A 49 -13.35 -23.17 -2.47
CA SER A 49 -13.67 -24.36 -1.68
C SER A 49 -12.53 -25.38 -1.59
N ASN A 50 -11.61 -25.39 -2.55
CA ASN A 50 -10.47 -26.32 -2.63
C ASN A 50 -9.16 -25.76 -2.06
N ILE A 51 -9.15 -24.58 -1.43
CA ILE A 51 -7.93 -24.06 -0.84
C ILE A 51 -7.48 -24.90 0.36
N PRO A 52 -6.19 -25.29 0.43
CA PRO A 52 -5.68 -26.08 1.55
C PRO A 52 -5.89 -25.37 2.90
N ARG A 53 -6.26 -26.13 3.94
CA ARG A 53 -6.69 -25.59 5.26
C ARG A 53 -5.65 -24.68 5.93
N ASN A 54 -4.38 -24.95 5.71
CA ASN A 54 -3.25 -24.13 6.13
C ASN A 54 -3.29 -22.69 5.58
N PHE A 55 -3.80 -22.46 4.36
CA PHE A 55 -3.97 -21.09 3.83
C PHE A 55 -5.12 -20.35 4.49
N LYS A 56 -6.19 -21.03 4.90
CA LYS A 56 -7.28 -20.42 5.67
C LYS A 56 -6.81 -19.85 7.01
N MET A 57 -5.70 -20.34 7.56
CA MET A 57 -5.10 -19.77 8.76
C MET A 57 -4.41 -18.42 8.50
N LEU A 58 -4.02 -18.14 7.25
CA LEU A 58 -3.34 -16.90 6.87
C LEU A 58 -4.30 -15.71 6.78
N THR A 59 -5.59 -15.94 6.47
CA THR A 59 -6.57 -14.85 6.26
C THR A 59 -6.71 -13.94 7.45
N ARG A 60 -6.66 -14.48 8.68
CA ARG A 60 -6.71 -13.67 9.91
C ARG A 60 -5.61 -12.61 9.94
N GLN A 61 -4.40 -12.95 9.48
CA GLN A 61 -3.31 -11.98 9.43
C GLN A 61 -3.44 -11.01 8.27
N LEU A 62 -3.94 -11.47 7.12
CA LEU A 62 -4.21 -10.58 5.99
C LEU A 62 -5.27 -9.53 6.35
N TYR A 63 -6.34 -9.91 7.05
CA TYR A 63 -7.34 -8.97 7.57
C TYR A 63 -6.71 -7.96 8.53
N LEU A 64 -5.84 -8.41 9.43
CA LEU A 64 -5.13 -7.52 10.34
C LEU A 64 -4.23 -6.53 9.60
N ILE A 65 -3.46 -7.02 8.63
CA ILE A 65 -2.59 -6.19 7.80
C ILE A 65 -3.43 -5.14 7.07
N SER A 66 -4.48 -5.53 6.35
CA SER A 66 -5.40 -4.61 5.68
C SER A 66 -5.93 -3.55 6.65
N LYS A 67 -6.34 -3.97 7.85
CA LYS A 67 -6.87 -3.03 8.85
C LYS A 67 -5.84 -2.02 9.34
N ILE A 68 -4.57 -2.40 9.43
CA ILE A 68 -3.51 -1.45 9.81
C ILE A 68 -3.24 -0.45 8.67
N PHE A 69 -3.33 -0.88 7.41
CA PHE A 69 -3.24 0.02 6.27
C PHE A 69 -4.38 1.05 6.23
N GLU A 70 -5.63 0.63 6.45
CA GLU A 70 -6.76 1.55 6.58
C GLU A 70 -6.53 2.59 7.69
N ASN A 71 -6.04 2.16 8.87
CA ASN A 71 -5.73 3.10 9.94
C ASN A 71 -4.56 4.04 9.57
N THR A 72 -3.59 3.56 8.79
CA THR A 72 -2.44 4.34 8.33
C THR A 72 -2.88 5.42 7.34
N GLU A 73 -3.82 5.10 6.46
CA GLU A 73 -4.46 6.06 5.55
C GLU A 73 -5.12 7.21 6.32
N THR A 74 -6.00 6.88 7.28
CA THR A 74 -6.66 7.88 8.14
C THR A 74 -5.65 8.73 8.93
N TYR A 75 -4.51 8.15 9.33
CA TYR A 75 -3.45 8.90 9.98
C TYR A 75 -2.79 9.91 9.04
N ILE A 76 -2.52 9.51 7.80
CA ILE A 76 -1.85 10.33 6.78
C ILE A 76 -2.69 11.55 6.40
N GLU A 77 -4.02 11.44 6.37
CA GLU A 77 -4.93 12.57 6.12
C GLU A 77 -4.66 13.78 7.03
N ARG A 78 -4.26 13.53 8.28
CA ARG A 78 -3.99 14.55 9.31
C ARG A 78 -2.51 14.74 9.62
N ALA A 79 -1.62 14.01 8.97
CA ALA A 79 -0.18 14.08 9.22
C ALA A 79 0.45 15.31 8.54
N ASN A 80 1.57 15.79 9.07
CA ASN A 80 2.36 16.81 8.40
C ASN A 80 3.14 16.23 7.21
N GLU A 81 3.57 17.09 6.28
CA GLU A 81 4.26 16.66 5.06
C GLU A 81 5.54 15.85 5.32
N THR A 82 6.32 16.21 6.34
CA THR A 82 7.51 15.44 6.73
C THR A 82 7.17 13.98 7.05
N THR A 83 6.12 13.75 7.83
CA THR A 83 5.64 12.40 8.16
C THR A 83 5.14 11.66 6.93
N LYS A 84 4.41 12.34 6.04
CA LYS A 84 3.93 11.74 4.78
C LYS A 84 5.10 11.29 3.92
N THR A 85 6.10 12.15 3.71
CA THR A 85 7.32 11.82 2.94
C THR A 85 8.08 10.65 3.54
N ASP A 86 8.24 10.62 4.87
CA ASP A 86 8.89 9.52 5.59
C ASP A 86 8.16 8.17 5.40
N LEU A 87 6.83 8.20 5.35
CA LEU A 87 5.99 7.02 5.14
C LEU A 87 5.93 6.59 3.68
N ALA A 88 5.95 7.52 2.72
CA ALA A 88 5.77 7.27 1.29
C ALA A 88 6.78 6.23 0.75
N LEU A 89 8.06 6.39 1.06
CA LEU A 89 9.11 5.43 0.64
C LEU A 89 8.88 4.03 1.20
N THR A 90 8.31 3.93 2.40
CA THR A 90 8.02 2.64 3.04
C THR A 90 6.79 1.99 2.40
N ILE A 91 5.71 2.75 2.22
CA ILE A 91 4.46 2.27 1.63
C ILE A 91 4.65 1.85 0.18
N LYS A 92 5.46 2.57 -0.60
CA LYS A 92 5.79 2.18 -1.97
C LYS A 92 6.41 0.78 -2.05
N LYS A 93 7.32 0.44 -1.13
CA LYS A 93 7.89 -0.93 -1.02
C LYS A 93 6.82 -1.95 -0.66
N TRP A 94 5.87 -1.56 0.17
CA TRP A 94 4.79 -2.42 0.64
C TRP A 94 3.82 -2.75 -0.50
N LYS A 95 3.54 -1.80 -1.38
CA LYS A 95 2.76 -2.02 -2.61
C LYS A 95 3.35 -3.11 -3.49
N TYR A 96 4.66 -3.07 -3.76
CA TYR A 96 5.33 -4.12 -4.53
C TYR A 96 5.23 -5.49 -3.85
N LYS A 97 5.34 -5.55 -2.52
CA LYS A 97 5.16 -6.81 -1.77
C LYS A 97 3.71 -7.29 -1.75
N ALA A 98 2.74 -6.40 -1.82
CA ALA A 98 1.33 -6.76 -1.95
C ALA A 98 1.04 -7.34 -3.33
N MET A 99 1.73 -6.84 -4.36
CA MET A 99 1.69 -7.41 -5.71
C MET A 99 2.34 -8.80 -5.75
N ASP A 100 3.52 -8.99 -5.13
CA ASP A 100 4.13 -10.32 -4.96
C ASP A 100 3.14 -11.30 -4.30
N LEU A 101 2.42 -10.86 -3.25
CA LEU A 101 1.42 -11.69 -2.58
C LEU A 101 0.22 -11.99 -3.50
N TYR A 102 -0.26 -10.99 -4.23
CA TYR A 102 -1.37 -11.16 -5.17
C TYR A 102 -1.07 -12.21 -6.24
N ASP A 103 0.11 -12.15 -6.83
CA ASP A 103 0.55 -13.08 -7.88
C ASP A 103 0.70 -14.53 -7.37
N LEU A 104 0.85 -14.72 -6.05
CA LEU A 104 0.88 -16.03 -5.40
C LEU A 104 -0.51 -16.66 -5.19
N PHE A 105 -1.61 -15.90 -5.30
CA PHE A 105 -2.96 -16.41 -4.99
C PHE A 105 -3.99 -16.20 -6.10
N VAL A 106 -3.90 -15.13 -6.88
CA VAL A 106 -4.98 -14.77 -7.80
C VAL A 106 -4.94 -15.51 -9.15
N PRO A 107 -3.78 -15.80 -9.76
CA PRO A 107 -3.73 -16.65 -10.96
C PRO A 107 -4.34 -18.05 -10.75
N GLU A 108 -4.84 -18.71 -11.79
CA GLU A 108 -5.65 -19.95 -11.66
C GLU A 108 -4.91 -21.15 -11.02
N ASP A 109 -3.57 -21.21 -11.09
CA ASP A 109 -2.74 -22.37 -10.70
C ASP A 109 -1.71 -22.14 -9.55
N CYS A 110 -1.83 -21.06 -8.76
CA CYS A 110 -0.71 -20.57 -7.93
C CYS A 110 -0.68 -21.04 -6.44
N TYR A 111 -1.64 -21.84 -5.97
CA TYR A 111 -1.73 -22.27 -4.54
C TYR A 111 -0.64 -23.24 -4.06
N SER A 112 0.40 -23.48 -4.88
CA SER A 112 1.51 -24.38 -4.55
C SER A 112 2.59 -23.71 -3.71
N GLN A 113 2.55 -22.39 -3.53
CA GLN A 113 3.64 -21.61 -2.94
C GLN A 113 3.34 -21.10 -1.53
N LEU A 114 2.89 -22.01 -0.65
CA LEU A 114 2.60 -21.71 0.76
C LEU A 114 3.77 -21.04 1.46
N ASP A 115 4.99 -21.59 1.32
CA ASP A 115 6.16 -21.08 2.04
C ASP A 115 6.50 -19.65 1.65
N LYS A 116 6.39 -19.31 0.36
CA LYS A 116 6.57 -17.94 -0.12
C LYS A 116 5.48 -17.01 0.39
N SER A 117 4.23 -17.48 0.42
CA SER A 117 3.12 -16.72 1.00
C SER A 117 3.36 -16.42 2.48
N ILE A 118 3.84 -17.40 3.23
CA ILE A 118 4.21 -17.25 4.65
C ILE A 118 5.33 -16.22 4.79
N GLN A 119 6.35 -16.26 3.96
CA GLN A 119 7.47 -15.31 3.99
C GLN A 119 7.02 -13.87 3.69
N VAL A 120 6.16 -13.67 2.69
CA VAL A 120 5.63 -12.34 2.35
C VAL A 120 4.77 -11.78 3.48
N ILE A 121 3.89 -12.60 4.07
CA ILE A 121 3.06 -12.15 5.19
C ILE A 121 3.92 -11.86 6.44
N LYS A 122 4.92 -12.70 6.73
CA LYS A 122 5.90 -12.45 7.80
C LYS A 122 6.58 -11.09 7.62
N TRP A 123 7.04 -10.82 6.40
CA TRP A 123 7.66 -9.56 6.04
C TRP A 123 6.73 -8.38 6.30
N PHE A 124 5.44 -8.47 5.94
CA PHE A 124 4.47 -7.42 6.27
C PHE A 124 4.35 -7.22 7.78
N LEU A 125 4.16 -8.29 8.55
CA LEU A 125 3.99 -8.20 10.01
C LEU A 125 5.20 -7.54 10.69
N ASP A 126 6.42 -7.94 10.31
CA ASP A 126 7.66 -7.38 10.86
C ASP A 126 7.85 -5.91 10.48
N ASN A 127 7.56 -5.53 9.23
CA ASN A 127 7.67 -4.14 8.78
C ASN A 127 6.59 -3.24 9.40
N LEU A 128 5.36 -3.75 9.56
CA LEU A 128 4.29 -3.04 10.26
C LEU A 128 4.66 -2.77 11.71
N LYS A 129 5.33 -3.72 12.39
CA LYS A 129 5.83 -3.48 13.75
C LYS A 129 6.82 -2.31 13.78
N GLY A 130 7.69 -2.19 12.78
CA GLY A 130 8.60 -1.06 12.64
C GLY A 130 7.85 0.27 12.49
N ILE A 131 6.88 0.34 11.58
CA ILE A 131 6.06 1.55 11.37
C ILE A 131 5.24 1.91 12.59
N VAL A 132 4.55 0.96 13.20
CA VAL A 132 3.73 1.19 14.40
C VAL A 132 4.60 1.62 15.59
N THR A 133 5.86 1.23 15.62
CA THR A 133 6.82 1.68 16.65
C THR A 133 7.31 3.10 16.37
N LYS A 134 7.68 3.41 15.12
CA LYS A 134 8.17 4.74 14.72
C LYS A 134 7.06 5.80 14.72
N PHE A 135 5.86 5.40 14.30
CA PHE A 135 4.68 6.24 14.19
C PHE A 135 3.49 5.59 14.93
N PRO A 136 3.45 5.68 16.26
CA PRO A 136 2.42 5.02 17.06
C PRO A 136 0.98 5.42 16.71
N GLU A 137 0.78 6.58 16.09
CA GLU A 137 -0.53 7.08 15.70
C GLU A 137 -1.07 6.50 14.40
N THR A 138 -0.27 5.73 13.65
CA THR A 138 -0.69 5.01 12.42
C THR A 138 -1.69 3.90 12.69
N THR A 139 -1.93 3.52 13.95
CA THR A 139 -2.85 2.44 14.29
C THR A 139 -3.37 2.54 15.71
N THR A 140 -4.46 1.83 16.00
CA THR A 140 -5.10 1.78 17.32
C THR A 140 -4.35 0.85 18.28
N SER A 141 -4.43 1.08 19.60
CA SER A 141 -3.83 0.19 20.61
C SER A 141 -4.26 -1.28 20.43
N ARG A 142 -5.54 -1.51 20.11
CA ARG A 142 -6.08 -2.84 19.81
C ARG A 142 -5.37 -3.50 18.63
N SER A 143 -5.16 -2.75 17.54
CA SER A 143 -4.43 -3.24 16.37
C SER A 143 -2.95 -3.50 16.68
N LYS A 144 -2.32 -2.72 17.57
CA LYS A 144 -0.93 -2.98 18.03
C LYS A 144 -0.83 -4.29 18.80
N GLU A 145 -1.76 -4.54 19.72
CA GLU A 145 -1.82 -5.80 20.48
C GLU A 145 -2.06 -6.99 19.56
N ALA A 146 -2.98 -6.84 18.61
CA ALA A 146 -3.25 -7.87 17.60
C ALA A 146 -2.02 -8.15 16.73
N LEU A 147 -1.26 -7.12 16.34
CA LEU A 147 -0.01 -7.25 15.58
C LEU A 147 1.08 -7.95 16.39
N ALA A 148 1.27 -7.57 17.65
CA ALA A 148 2.24 -8.22 18.52
C ALA A 148 1.90 -9.71 18.71
N LYS A 149 0.61 -10.02 18.88
CA LYS A 149 0.12 -11.40 18.96
C LYS A 149 0.33 -12.15 17.64
N ALA A 150 0.02 -11.53 16.50
CA ALA A 150 0.22 -12.10 15.17
C ALA A 150 1.67 -12.51 14.92
N ILE A 151 2.63 -11.64 15.26
CA ILE A 151 4.06 -11.91 15.12
C ILE A 151 4.50 -13.05 16.04
N LYS A 152 4.02 -13.09 17.28
CA LYS A 152 4.34 -14.15 18.25
C LYS A 152 3.79 -15.52 17.83
N GLU A 153 2.59 -15.52 17.26
CA GLU A 153 1.90 -16.74 16.79
C GLU A 153 2.37 -17.17 15.40
N TRP A 154 3.16 -16.35 14.71
CA TRP A 154 3.59 -16.63 13.35
C TRP A 154 4.59 -17.81 13.34
N PRO A 155 4.38 -18.82 12.48
CA PRO A 155 5.32 -19.92 12.39
C PRO A 155 6.73 -19.41 12.03
N PRO A 156 7.78 -19.98 12.65
CA PRO A 156 9.16 -19.57 12.42
C PRO A 156 9.56 -19.69 10.96
#